data_AF-A0AAD7N105-F1
#
_entry.id   AF-A0AAD7N105-F1
#
_cell.length_a   1.000
_cell.length_b   1.000
_cell.length_c   1.000
_cell.angle_alpha   90.00
_cell.angle_beta   90.00
_cell.angle_gamma   90.00
#
_symmetry.space_group_name_H-M   'P 1'
#
loop_
_entity.id
_entity.type
_entity.pdbx_description
1 polymer ?
#
loop_
_entity_poly.entity_id
_entity_poly.type
_entity_poly.pdbx_seq_one_letter_code
_entity_poly.pdbx_strand_id
1 'polypeptide(L)' 'IESCLLIHQVIAFMMDNATNNDTLVEAIERLCLAKKIKFSAQNSRLRCMPHTVDLAVIQI' A
#
# COMPACT_ATOMS: atom_id res chain seq x y z
N ILE A 1 -5.23 12.75 -13.48
CA ILE A 1 -5.44 11.71 -12.45
C ILE A 1 -6.02 12.45 -11.27
N GLU A 2 -7.34 12.36 -11.13
CA GLU A 2 -8.14 13.19 -10.24
C GLU A 2 -7.76 13.00 -8.78
N SER A 3 -7.78 14.12 -8.07
CA SER A 3 -7.58 14.26 -6.63
C SER A 3 -8.59 13.42 -5.86
N CYS A 4 -8.24 12.18 -5.55
CA CYS A 4 -9.03 11.33 -4.66
C CYS A 4 -8.94 11.91 -3.24
N LEU A 5 -9.95 12.72 -2.93
CA LEU A 5 -10.46 13.17 -1.64
C LEU A 5 -9.87 12.42 -0.42
N LEU A 6 -8.72 12.91 0.10
CA LEU A 6 -8.11 12.43 1.36
C LEU A 6 -8.86 13.03 2.56
N ILE A 7 -10.11 12.62 2.79
CA ILE A 7 -10.97 13.19 3.85
C ILE A 7 -10.69 12.62 5.25
N HIS A 8 -9.45 12.21 5.59
CA HIS A 8 -8.87 12.38 6.94
C HIS A 8 -7.67 11.49 7.26
N GLN A 9 -7.42 10.36 6.57
CA GLN A 9 -6.15 9.65 6.71
C GLN A 9 -6.05 8.55 5.65
N VAL A 10 -4.88 8.38 5.03
CA VAL A 10 -4.58 7.15 4.30
C VAL A 10 -4.43 6.04 5.34
N ILE A 11 -5.33 5.06 5.33
CA ILE A 11 -5.32 3.93 6.28
C ILE A 11 -4.44 2.79 5.74
N ALA A 12 -4.53 2.48 4.44
CA ALA A 12 -3.77 1.40 3.80
C ALA A 12 -3.76 1.49 2.27
N PHE A 13 -2.77 0.87 1.63
CA PHE A 13 -2.67 0.64 0.19
C PHE A 13 -2.88 -0.84 -0.11
N MET A 14 -3.84 -1.17 -0.98
CA MET A 14 -3.99 -2.51 -1.54
C MET A 14 -3.28 -2.56 -2.88
N MET A 15 -2.25 -3.38 -3.00
CA MET A 15 -1.42 -3.48 -4.21
C MET A 15 -1.16 -4.93 -4.59
N ASP A 16 -0.74 -5.18 -5.81
CA ASP A 16 -0.27 -6.50 -6.24
C ASP A 16 0.99 -6.94 -5.45
N ASN A 17 1.33 -8.22 -5.49
CA ASN A 17 2.43 -8.76 -4.69
C ASN A 17 3.79 -8.63 -5.41
N ALA A 18 4.06 -7.44 -5.93
CA ALA A 18 5.34 -7.10 -6.53
C ALA A 18 6.26 -6.42 -5.50
N THR A 19 7.55 -6.76 -5.50
CA THR A 19 8.54 -6.20 -4.56
C THR A 19 8.81 -4.71 -4.76
N ASN A 20 8.55 -4.18 -5.96
CA ASN A 20 8.67 -2.74 -6.24
C ASN A 20 7.62 -1.89 -5.50
N ASN A 21 6.51 -2.49 -5.06
CA ASN A 21 5.49 -1.82 -4.26
C ASN A 21 6.00 -1.48 -2.86
N ASP A 22 7.05 -2.16 -2.39
CA ASP A 22 7.68 -1.85 -1.11
C ASP A 22 8.33 -0.46 -1.18
N THR A 23 9.04 -0.15 -2.27
CA THR A 23 9.65 1.17 -2.52
C THR A 23 8.62 2.29 -2.59
N LEU A 24 7.44 2.02 -3.17
CA LEU A 24 6.35 2.99 -3.27
C LEU A 24 5.83 3.38 -1.88
N VAL A 25 5.52 2.39 -1.03
CA VAL A 25 4.95 2.66 0.30
C VAL A 25 5.98 3.32 1.23
N GLU A 26 7.27 2.96 1.13
CA GLU A 26 8.35 3.64 1.84
C GLU A 26 8.51 5.11 1.42
N ALA A 27 8.35 5.42 0.12
CA ALA A 27 8.36 6.80 -0.35
C ALA A 27 7.17 7.60 0.22
N ILE A 28 6.00 6.98 0.31
CA ILE A 28 4.80 7.60 0.89
C ILE A 28 4.98 7.83 2.40
N GLU A 29 5.55 6.86 3.12
CA GLU A 29 5.87 7.03 4.54
C GLU A 29 6.80 8.22 4.78
N ARG A 30 7.85 8.37 3.98
CA ARG A 30 8.74 9.55 4.05
C ARG A 30 8.00 10.87 3.81
N LEU A 31 7.08 10.91 2.84
CA LEU A 31 6.26 12.09 2.57
C LEU A 31 5.29 12.40 3.72
N CYS A 32 4.70 11.38 4.33
CA CYS A 32 3.83 11.50 5.50
C CYS A 32 4.60 12.01 6.72
N LEU A 33 5.78 11.46 7.00
CA LEU A 33 6.67 11.90 8.08
C LEU A 33 7.05 13.38 7.91
N ALA A 34 7.40 13.82 6.70
CA ALA A 34 7.69 15.21 6.40
C ALA A 34 6.50 16.16 6.68
N LYS A 35 5.27 15.64 6.56
CA LYS A 35 4.02 16.36 6.84
C LYS A 35 3.49 16.15 8.26
N LYS A 36 4.24 15.45 9.14
CA LYS A 36 3.81 15.06 10.50
C LYS A 36 2.52 14.21 10.53
N ILE A 37 2.26 13.47 9.45
CA ILE A 37 1.16 12.53 9.35
C ILE A 37 1.66 11.19 9.88
N LYS A 38 0.98 10.62 10.89
CA LYS A 38 1.28 9.26 11.35
C LYS A 38 0.88 8.26 10.27
N PHE A 39 1.86 7.56 9.72
CA PHE A 39 1.72 6.52 8.71
C PHE A 39 2.82 5.48 8.91
N SER A 40 2.52 4.21 8.68
CA SER A 40 3.50 3.11 8.76
C SER A 40 3.41 2.27 7.50
N ALA A 41 4.50 2.19 6.73
CA ALA A 41 4.54 1.41 5.51
C ALA A 41 4.23 -0.08 5.77
N GLN A 42 4.80 -0.61 6.85
CA GLN A 42 4.60 -2.00 7.26
C GLN A 42 3.13 -2.32 7.58
N ASN A 43 2.46 -1.46 8.35
CA ASN A 43 1.08 -1.70 8.78
C ASN A 43 0.04 -1.34 7.72
N SER A 44 0.41 -0.53 6.74
CA SER A 44 -0.48 0.03 5.72
C SER A 44 -0.40 -0.73 4.39
N ARG A 45 0.42 -1.79 4.28
CA ARG A 45 0.59 -2.56 3.05
C ARG A 45 -0.33 -3.78 3.03
N LEU A 46 -1.41 -3.68 2.25
CA LEU A 46 -2.32 -4.79 1.97
C LEU A 46 -1.98 -5.43 0.63
N ARG A 47 -2.17 -6.75 0.52
CA ARG A 47 -2.00 -7.50 -0.72
C ARG A 47 -3.34 -7.59 -1.46
N CYS A 48 -3.29 -7.55 -2.78
CA CYS A 48 -4.44 -7.72 -3.66
C CYS A 48 -5.07 -9.11 -3.42
N MET A 49 -6.36 -9.14 -3.10
CA MET A 49 -7.09 -10.36 -2.76
C MET A 49 -7.15 -11.34 -3.95
N PRO A 50 -7.50 -10.92 -5.20
CA PRO A 50 -7.44 -11.79 -6.37
C PRO A 50 -6.07 -12.45 -6.59
N HIS A 51 -4.97 -11.70 -6.45
CA HIS A 51 -3.62 -12.24 -6.65
C HIS A 51 -3.21 -13.21 -5.55
N THR A 52 -3.72 -13.03 -4.32
CA THR A 52 -3.48 -13.98 -3.22
C THR A 52 -4.18 -15.31 -3.47
N VAL A 53 -5.41 -15.27 -4.01
CA VAL A 53 -6.15 -16.48 -4.41
C VAL A 53 -5.47 -17.16 -5.59
N ASP A 54 -5.08 -16.38 -6.61
CA ASP A 54 -4.37 -16.89 -7.78
C ASP A 54 -3.05 -17.58 -7.40
N LEU A 55 -2.24 -16.98 -6.52
CA LEU A 55 -1.02 -17.60 -5.98
C LEU A 55 -1.31 -18.88 -5.18
N ALA A 56 -2.41 -18.93 -4.42
CA ALA A 56 -2.78 -20.12 -3.66
C ALA A 56 -3.25 -21.29 -4.57
N VAL A 57 -3.79 -20.96 -5.74
CA VAL A 57 -4.25 -21.94 -6.74
C VAL A 57 -3.11 -22.38 -7.66
N ILE A 58 -2.18 -21.48 -8.01
CA ILE A 58 -1.01 -21.76 -8.87
C ILE A 58 0.08 -22.58 -8.14
N GLN A 59 0.08 -22.63 -6.80
CA GLN A 59 1.01 -23.47 -6.02
C GLN A 59 0.65 -24.97 -6.01
N ILE A 60 0.31 -25.54 -7.17
CA ILE A 60 0.21 -26.99 -7.42
C ILE A 60 1.34 -27.44 -8.32
#